data_AF-A0A8C8WRS9-F1
#
_entry.id   AF-A0A8C8WRS9-F1
#
_cell.length_a   1.000
_cell.length_b   1.000
_cell.length_c   1.000
_cell.angle_alpha   90.00
_cell.angle_beta   90.00
_cell.angle_gamma   90.00
#
_symmetry.space_group_name_H-M   'P 1'
#
loop_
_entity.id
_entity.type
_entity.pdbx_description
1 polymer ?
#
loop_
_entity_poly.entity_id
_entity_poly.type
_entity_poly.pdbx_seq_one_letter_code
_entity_poly.pdbx_strand_id
1 'polypeptide(L)'
;ISALQKGYNQVLCQTLSERNSEITSLKHEGENLRKDNAVTSGMVSSLQKEVSTRDEQIQQLTQEVNQLKSENKEKEHQLEALSSRCYMLKEELRKEDSQKEHQEAQGKELKLCKIQIQDMEKEMRKLREELKKSSTEQNMISKTLREKSKLEHFRTQIIKATYGQVKPFLDRSITDQQLIEKITQVTEDSINLQQKKWTLQKETQLHSSKREEITENIEKLKTSLDNCQACMKMSCCSKDLKKEVDVLQSLQVSPPVSGLQEAALDILRLALSWLEDTERLLGDVGIQLSSSDAGDWRSFPPVVA
;
A
#
# COMPACT_ATOMS: atom_id res chain seq x y z
N ILE A 1 20.32 -30.18 -130.87
CA ILE A 1 19.13 -29.40 -130.44
C ILE A 1 18.27 -30.22 -129.45
N SER A 2 17.86 -31.47 -129.77
CA SER A 2 16.98 -32.27 -128.90
C SER A 2 17.52 -32.64 -127.50
N ALA A 3 18.82 -32.92 -127.34
CA ALA A 3 19.40 -33.27 -126.04
C ALA A 3 19.44 -32.07 -125.07
N LEU A 4 19.72 -30.88 -125.59
CA LEU A 4 19.76 -29.63 -124.80
C LEU A 4 18.36 -29.26 -124.30
N GLN A 5 17.35 -29.42 -125.16
CA GLN A 5 15.94 -29.17 -124.83
C GLN A 5 15.42 -30.16 -123.78
N LYS A 6 15.86 -31.42 -123.82
CA LYS A 6 15.56 -32.43 -122.80
C LYS A 6 16.19 -32.10 -121.45
N GLY A 7 17.46 -31.69 -121.43
CA GLY A 7 18.15 -31.24 -120.22
C GLY A 7 17.52 -30.01 -119.59
N TYR A 8 17.18 -29.00 -120.41
CA TYR A 8 16.45 -27.81 -119.96
C TYR A 8 15.09 -28.17 -119.34
N ASN A 9 14.29 -29.00 -119.99
CA ASN A 9 13.00 -29.44 -119.47
C ASN A 9 13.14 -30.23 -118.15
N GLN A 10 14.16 -31.08 -118.02
CA GLN A 10 14.42 -31.82 -116.79
C GLN A 10 14.79 -30.89 -115.62
N VAL A 11 15.68 -29.92 -115.84
CA VAL A 11 16.07 -28.92 -114.82
C VAL A 11 14.90 -28.01 -114.46
N LEU A 12 14.06 -27.64 -115.43
CA LEU A 12 12.85 -26.86 -115.20
C LEU A 12 11.83 -27.64 -114.35
N CYS A 13 11.57 -28.91 -114.68
CA CYS A 13 10.67 -29.77 -113.89
C CYS A 13 11.19 -29.97 -112.45
N GLN A 14 12.49 -30.16 -112.27
CA GLN A 14 13.10 -30.29 -110.95
C GLN A 14 12.94 -29.00 -110.13
N THR A 15 13.29 -27.85 -110.71
CA THR A 15 13.11 -26.53 -110.07
C THR A 15 11.65 -26.25 -109.70
N LEU A 16 10.70 -26.59 -110.59
CA LEU A 16 9.27 -26.42 -110.31
C LEU A 16 8.79 -27.35 -109.18
N SER A 17 9.29 -28.59 -109.14
CA SER A 17 8.96 -29.54 -108.06
C SER A 17 9.50 -29.07 -106.71
N GLU A 18 10.75 -28.59 -106.66
CA GLU A 18 11.35 -28.02 -105.46
C GLU A 18 10.57 -26.80 -104.95
N ARG A 19 10.24 -25.87 -105.87
CA ARG A 19 9.40 -24.70 -105.56
C ARG A 19 8.02 -25.11 -105.03
N ASN A 20 7.37 -26.12 -105.61
CA ASN A 20 6.08 -26.61 -105.13
C ASN A 20 6.17 -27.25 -103.74
N SER A 21 7.26 -27.97 -103.46
CA SER A 21 7.53 -28.53 -102.13
C SER A 21 7.73 -27.41 -101.09
N GLU A 22 8.49 -26.38 -101.45
CA GLU A 22 8.73 -25.20 -100.61
C GLU A 22 7.43 -24.43 -100.32
N ILE A 23 6.59 -24.20 -101.34
CA ILE A 23 5.26 -23.58 -101.19
C ILE A 23 4.38 -24.39 -100.21
N THR A 24 4.41 -25.71 -100.31
CA THR A 24 3.63 -26.58 -99.43
C THR A 24 4.12 -26.50 -97.98
N SER A 25 5.44 -26.48 -97.77
CA SER A 25 6.05 -26.31 -96.44
C SER A 25 5.71 -24.96 -95.81
N LEU A 26 5.91 -23.87 -96.56
CA LEU A 26 5.61 -22.51 -96.10
C LEU A 26 4.11 -22.33 -95.80
N LYS A 27 3.24 -22.95 -96.60
CA LYS A 27 1.79 -22.95 -96.33
C LYS A 27 1.46 -23.66 -95.01
N HIS A 28 2.09 -24.80 -94.74
CA HIS A 28 1.89 -25.54 -93.48
C HIS A 28 2.41 -24.75 -92.28
N GLU A 29 3.62 -24.17 -92.39
CA GLU A 29 4.20 -23.32 -91.35
C GLU A 29 3.31 -22.08 -91.07
N GLY A 30 2.81 -21.42 -92.11
CA GLY A 30 1.86 -20.31 -91.96
C GLY A 30 0.54 -20.70 -91.31
N GLU A 31 0.05 -21.92 -91.53
CA GLU A 31 -1.13 -22.44 -90.83
C GLU A 31 -0.84 -22.74 -89.35
N ASN A 32 0.33 -23.29 -89.04
CA ASN A 32 0.76 -23.54 -87.66
C ASN A 32 0.91 -22.22 -86.89
N LEU A 33 1.59 -21.21 -87.47
CA LEU A 33 1.72 -19.88 -86.89
C LEU A 33 0.36 -19.22 -86.62
N ARG A 34 -0.63 -19.44 -87.52
CA ARG A 34 -2.00 -18.93 -87.31
C ARG A 34 -2.66 -19.58 -86.09
N LYS A 35 -2.49 -20.90 -85.90
CA LYS A 35 -3.02 -21.64 -84.74
C LYS A 35 -2.34 -21.17 -83.46
N ASP A 36 -1.02 -21.08 -83.46
CA ASP A 36 -0.24 -20.62 -82.29
C ASP A 36 -0.58 -19.18 -81.89
N ASN A 37 -0.77 -18.30 -82.88
CA ASN A 37 -1.22 -16.93 -82.64
C ASN A 37 -2.64 -16.88 -82.04
N ALA A 38 -3.55 -17.75 -82.50
CA ALA A 38 -4.90 -17.82 -81.93
C ALA A 38 -4.89 -18.30 -80.47
N VAL A 39 -4.06 -19.31 -80.14
CA VAL A 39 -3.87 -19.79 -78.76
C VAL A 39 -3.27 -18.70 -77.88
N THR A 40 -2.21 -18.04 -78.36
CA THR A 40 -1.54 -16.95 -77.64
C THR A 40 -2.51 -15.80 -77.37
N SER A 41 -3.31 -15.39 -78.36
CA SER A 41 -4.32 -14.35 -78.19
C SER A 41 -5.39 -14.73 -77.15
N GLY A 42 -5.81 -15.99 -77.09
CA GLY A 42 -6.75 -16.48 -76.08
C GLY A 42 -6.17 -16.45 -74.66
N MET A 43 -4.91 -16.83 -74.49
CA MET A 43 -4.19 -16.74 -73.22
C MET A 43 -4.05 -15.28 -72.76
N VAL A 44 -3.67 -14.37 -73.67
CA VAL A 44 -3.56 -12.93 -73.37
C VAL A 44 -4.91 -12.36 -72.92
N SER A 45 -6.01 -12.70 -73.60
CA SER A 45 -7.35 -12.25 -73.21
C SER A 45 -7.77 -12.79 -71.84
N SER A 46 -7.45 -14.05 -71.53
CA SER A 46 -7.75 -14.66 -70.24
C SER A 46 -6.96 -14.02 -69.10
N LEU A 47 -5.66 -13.81 -69.30
CA LEU A 47 -4.80 -13.11 -68.34
C LEU A 47 -5.25 -11.66 -68.14
N GLN A 48 -5.64 -10.97 -69.20
CA GLN A 48 -6.14 -9.60 -69.10
C GLN A 48 -7.40 -9.52 -68.24
N LYS A 49 -8.33 -10.47 -68.40
CA LYS A 49 -9.53 -10.57 -67.55
C LYS A 49 -9.15 -10.86 -66.09
N GLU A 50 -8.24 -11.80 -65.86
CA GLU A 50 -7.78 -12.13 -64.50
C GLU A 50 -7.13 -10.93 -63.81
N VAL A 51 -6.25 -10.19 -64.51
CA VAL A 51 -5.63 -8.96 -64.01
C VAL A 51 -6.68 -7.94 -63.62
N SER A 52 -7.69 -7.68 -64.47
CA SER A 52 -8.78 -6.76 -64.13
C SER A 52 -9.55 -7.18 -62.88
N THR A 53 -9.85 -8.48 -62.72
CA THR A 53 -10.53 -8.97 -61.50
C THR A 53 -9.66 -8.85 -60.24
N ARG A 54 -8.35 -9.10 -60.36
CA ARG A 54 -7.42 -8.93 -59.23
C ARG A 54 -7.26 -7.44 -58.88
N ASP A 55 -7.24 -6.55 -59.85
CA ASP A 55 -7.18 -5.10 -59.62
C ASP A 55 -8.40 -4.60 -58.85
N GLU A 56 -9.60 -5.08 -59.18
CA GLU A 56 -10.83 -4.77 -58.43
C GLU A 56 -10.76 -5.26 -56.98
N GLN A 57 -10.26 -6.49 -56.76
CA GLN A 57 -10.07 -7.02 -55.41
C GLN A 57 -9.04 -6.21 -54.59
N ILE A 58 -7.94 -5.80 -55.21
CA ILE A 58 -6.92 -4.96 -54.57
C ILE A 58 -7.53 -3.61 -54.17
N GLN A 59 -8.37 -2.99 -55.01
CA GLN A 59 -9.05 -1.74 -54.67
C GLN A 59 -10.00 -1.91 -53.49
N GLN A 60 -10.79 -2.99 -53.45
CA GLN A 60 -11.70 -3.29 -52.34
C GLN A 60 -10.93 -3.48 -51.03
N LEU A 61 -9.90 -4.32 -51.03
CA LEU A 61 -9.06 -4.54 -49.85
C LEU A 61 -8.38 -3.25 -49.38
N THR A 62 -7.94 -2.40 -50.31
CA THR A 62 -7.34 -1.10 -49.97
C THR A 62 -8.35 -0.20 -49.24
N GLN A 63 -9.61 -0.18 -49.69
CA GLN A 63 -10.66 0.58 -49.01
C GLN A 63 -10.96 0.04 -47.61
N GLU A 64 -11.07 -1.29 -47.47
CA GLU A 64 -11.32 -1.94 -46.18
C GLU A 64 -10.20 -1.67 -45.17
N VAL A 65 -8.93 -1.75 -45.60
CA VAL A 65 -7.76 -1.41 -44.78
C VAL A 65 -7.83 0.04 -44.31
N ASN A 66 -8.22 0.97 -45.17
CA ASN A 66 -8.35 2.39 -44.79
C ASN A 66 -9.47 2.61 -43.77
N GLN A 67 -10.59 1.89 -43.90
CA GLN A 67 -11.69 1.93 -42.93
C GLN A 67 -11.28 1.35 -41.57
N LEU A 68 -10.64 0.19 -41.55
CA LEU A 68 -10.12 -0.40 -40.30
C LEU A 68 -9.08 0.50 -39.63
N LYS A 69 -8.26 1.21 -40.43
CA LYS A 69 -7.28 2.16 -39.92
C LYS A 69 -7.93 3.38 -39.26
N SER A 70 -9.04 3.90 -39.78
CA SER A 70 -9.75 5.01 -39.14
C SER A 70 -10.46 4.55 -37.87
N GLU A 71 -11.07 3.37 -37.87
CA GLU A 71 -11.70 2.77 -36.67
C GLU A 71 -10.70 2.47 -35.56
N ASN A 72 -9.51 1.97 -35.89
CA ASN A 72 -8.46 1.75 -34.90
C ASN A 72 -8.01 3.04 -34.22
N LYS A 73 -7.87 4.14 -34.99
CA LYS A 73 -7.54 5.45 -34.42
C LYS A 73 -8.61 5.95 -33.46
N GLU A 74 -9.88 5.79 -33.80
CA GLU A 74 -10.99 6.17 -32.93
C GLU A 74 -10.99 5.37 -31.63
N LYS A 75 -10.81 4.04 -31.71
CA LYS A 75 -10.70 3.19 -30.52
C LYS A 75 -9.49 3.54 -29.65
N GLU A 76 -8.37 3.94 -30.26
CA GLU A 76 -7.17 4.38 -29.54
C GLU A 76 -7.43 5.67 -28.75
N HIS A 77 -8.13 6.65 -29.35
CA HIS A 77 -8.58 7.85 -28.63
C HIS A 77 -9.54 7.53 -27.47
N GLN A 78 -10.45 6.57 -27.65
CA GLN A 78 -11.36 6.13 -26.58
C GLN A 78 -10.60 5.46 -25.42
N LEU A 79 -9.60 4.63 -25.75
CA LEU A 79 -8.71 4.00 -24.77
C LEU A 79 -7.91 5.02 -23.96
N GLU A 80 -7.40 6.07 -24.61
CA GLU A 80 -6.68 7.15 -23.96
C GLU A 80 -7.59 7.93 -22.99
N ALA A 81 -8.81 8.26 -23.42
CA ALA A 81 -9.81 8.91 -22.58
C ALA A 81 -10.20 8.06 -21.35
N LEU A 82 -10.40 6.75 -21.53
CA LEU A 82 -10.67 5.82 -20.44
C LEU A 82 -9.48 5.71 -19.48
N SER A 83 -8.25 5.65 -20.01
CA SER A 83 -7.03 5.59 -19.20
C SER A 83 -6.90 6.82 -18.29
N SER A 84 -7.17 8.02 -18.84
CA SER A 84 -7.21 9.27 -18.09
C SER A 84 -8.27 9.23 -16.98
N ARG A 85 -9.48 8.75 -17.29
CA ARG A 85 -10.56 8.60 -16.29
C ARG A 85 -10.21 7.60 -15.19
N CYS A 86 -9.57 6.48 -15.52
CA CYS A 86 -9.10 5.51 -14.52
C CYS A 86 -8.04 6.13 -13.59
N TYR A 87 -7.14 6.95 -14.13
CA TYR A 87 -6.15 7.66 -13.32
C TYR A 87 -6.83 8.63 -12.34
N MET A 88 -7.81 9.41 -12.81
CA MET A 88 -8.59 10.32 -11.97
C MET A 88 -9.32 9.58 -10.83
N LEU A 89 -10.00 8.47 -11.12
CA LEU A 89 -10.69 7.67 -10.10
C LEU A 89 -9.73 7.07 -9.08
N LYS A 90 -8.53 6.65 -9.51
CA LYS A 90 -7.49 6.15 -8.60
C LYS A 90 -7.02 7.25 -7.63
N GLU A 91 -6.89 8.48 -8.10
CA GLU A 91 -6.53 9.64 -7.28
C GLU A 91 -7.64 10.04 -6.31
N GLU A 92 -8.91 9.99 -6.75
CA GLU A 92 -10.06 10.22 -5.87
C GLU A 92 -10.14 9.18 -4.76
N LEU A 93 -9.95 7.89 -5.08
CA LEU A 93 -9.94 6.80 -4.09
C LEU A 93 -8.85 7.02 -3.03
N ARG A 94 -7.63 7.40 -3.44
CA ARG A 94 -6.53 7.69 -2.51
C ARG A 94 -6.87 8.86 -1.56
N LYS A 95 -7.54 9.89 -2.08
CA LYS A 95 -8.00 11.03 -1.26
C LYS A 95 -9.07 10.60 -0.27
N GLU A 96 -10.01 9.76 -0.69
CA GLU A 96 -11.07 9.25 0.18
C GLU A 96 -10.53 8.36 1.29
N ASP A 97 -9.55 7.49 1.01
CA ASP A 97 -8.86 6.70 2.02
C ASP A 97 -8.16 7.60 3.06
N SER A 98 -7.45 8.62 2.59
CA SER A 98 -6.79 9.60 3.47
C SER A 98 -7.81 10.36 4.34
N GLN A 99 -8.97 10.70 3.77
CA GLN A 99 -10.05 11.37 4.50
C GLN A 99 -10.68 10.44 5.55
N LYS A 100 -10.86 9.17 5.23
CA LYS A 100 -11.41 8.16 6.15
C LYS A 100 -10.47 7.93 7.34
N GLU A 101 -9.16 7.84 7.11
CA GLU A 101 -8.17 7.75 8.18
C GLU A 101 -8.21 8.98 9.11
N HIS A 102 -8.32 10.18 8.53
CA HIS A 102 -8.48 11.40 9.32
C HIS A 102 -9.75 11.39 10.19
N GLN A 103 -10.89 10.97 9.62
CA GLN A 103 -12.14 10.83 10.37
C GLN A 103 -12.06 9.77 11.47
N GLU A 104 -11.35 8.66 11.23
CA GLU A 104 -11.14 7.63 12.24
C GLU A 104 -10.27 8.15 13.40
N ALA A 105 -9.19 8.87 13.10
CA ALA A 105 -8.34 9.50 14.09
C ALA A 105 -9.14 10.50 14.95
N GLN A 106 -9.90 11.39 14.32
CA GLN A 106 -10.78 12.34 15.02
C GLN A 106 -11.82 11.61 15.89
N GLY A 107 -12.37 10.48 15.41
CA GLY A 107 -13.29 9.64 16.17
C GLY A 107 -12.65 8.99 17.40
N LYS A 108 -11.37 8.61 17.34
CA LYS A 108 -10.60 8.09 18.50
C LYS A 108 -10.35 9.20 19.52
N GLU A 109 -9.94 10.39 19.09
CA GLU A 109 -9.76 11.55 19.98
C GLU A 109 -11.05 11.95 20.68
N LEU A 110 -12.17 12.00 19.94
CA LEU A 110 -13.47 12.33 20.52
C LEU A 110 -13.90 11.32 21.60
N LYS A 111 -13.63 10.03 21.38
CA LYS A 111 -13.88 8.98 22.39
C LYS A 111 -13.03 9.21 23.64
N LEU A 112 -11.76 9.54 23.48
CA LEU A 112 -10.86 9.83 24.60
C LEU A 112 -11.32 11.05 25.41
N CYS A 113 -11.62 12.16 24.74
CA CYS A 113 -12.16 13.37 25.36
C CYS A 113 -13.46 13.07 26.12
N LYS A 114 -14.35 12.25 25.55
CA LYS A 114 -15.60 11.85 26.21
C LYS A 114 -15.34 11.07 27.51
N ILE A 115 -14.38 10.14 27.50
CA ILE A 115 -14.00 9.38 28.70
C ILE A 115 -13.42 10.32 29.77
N GLN A 116 -12.51 11.23 29.38
CA GLN A 116 -11.91 12.20 30.30
C GLN A 116 -12.97 13.10 30.95
N ILE A 117 -13.94 13.61 30.18
CA ILE A 117 -15.05 14.41 30.72
C ILE A 117 -15.86 13.60 31.74
N GLN A 118 -16.20 12.34 31.42
CA GLN A 118 -16.95 11.48 32.34
C GLN A 118 -16.20 11.21 33.66
N ASP A 119 -14.89 11.06 33.59
CA ASP A 119 -14.07 10.84 34.79
C ASP A 119 -13.92 12.13 35.61
N MET A 120 -13.73 13.29 34.96
CA MET A 120 -13.76 14.59 35.63
C MET A 120 -15.11 14.85 36.32
N GLU A 121 -16.24 14.50 35.68
CA GLU A 121 -17.57 14.61 36.29
C GLU A 121 -17.72 13.74 37.54
N LYS A 122 -17.17 12.51 37.53
CA LYS A 122 -17.17 11.65 38.72
C LYS A 122 -16.36 12.25 39.85
N GLU A 123 -15.17 12.77 39.57
CA GLU A 123 -14.31 13.41 40.58
C GLU A 123 -14.96 14.68 41.14
N MET A 124 -15.58 15.52 40.29
CA MET A 124 -16.35 16.66 40.77
C MET A 124 -17.49 16.27 41.70
N ARG A 125 -18.19 15.16 41.43
CA ARG A 125 -19.25 14.66 42.34
C ARG A 125 -18.67 14.27 43.70
N LYS A 126 -17.57 13.52 43.73
CA LYS A 126 -16.90 13.14 44.99
C LYS A 126 -16.47 14.37 45.79
N LEU A 127 -15.81 15.32 45.15
CA LEU A 127 -15.36 16.56 45.80
C LEU A 127 -16.53 17.37 46.37
N ARG A 128 -17.67 17.44 45.67
CA ARG A 128 -18.88 18.09 46.19
C ARG A 128 -19.45 17.38 47.42
N GLU A 129 -19.43 16.05 47.44
CA GLU A 129 -19.87 15.28 48.60
C GLU A 129 -18.96 15.48 49.81
N GLU A 130 -17.64 15.47 49.62
CA GLU A 130 -16.68 15.75 50.68
C GLU A 130 -16.81 17.16 51.22
N LEU A 131 -16.96 18.16 50.35
CA LEU A 131 -17.20 19.54 50.77
C LEU A 131 -18.47 19.66 51.62
N LYS A 132 -19.54 18.95 51.25
CA LYS A 132 -20.79 18.93 52.03
C LYS A 132 -20.59 18.29 53.41
N LYS A 133 -19.88 17.16 53.50
CA LYS A 133 -19.55 16.50 54.77
C LYS A 133 -18.72 17.41 55.67
N SER A 134 -17.65 17.98 55.12
CA SER A 134 -16.77 18.91 55.86
C SER A 134 -17.53 20.14 56.37
N SER A 135 -18.43 20.71 55.56
CA SER A 135 -19.30 21.82 55.99
C SER A 135 -20.21 21.44 57.17
N THR A 136 -20.80 20.24 57.13
CA THR A 136 -21.63 19.75 58.26
C THR A 136 -20.81 19.51 59.52
N GLU A 137 -19.61 18.94 59.41
CA GLU A 137 -18.69 18.73 60.53
C GLU A 137 -18.25 20.07 61.13
N GLN A 138 -17.88 21.04 60.30
CA GLN A 138 -17.48 22.36 60.75
C GLN A 138 -18.61 23.09 61.49
N ASN A 139 -19.85 22.96 61.03
CA ASN A 139 -21.02 23.48 61.74
C ASN A 139 -21.24 22.80 63.10
N MET A 140 -21.04 21.48 63.19
CA MET A 140 -21.12 20.74 64.45
C MET A 140 -20.03 21.19 65.43
N ILE A 141 -18.79 21.28 64.96
CA ILE A 141 -17.65 21.77 65.76
C ILE A 141 -17.94 23.18 66.29
N SER A 142 -18.44 24.08 65.43
CA SER A 142 -18.79 25.45 65.82
C SER A 142 -19.85 25.50 66.93
N LYS A 143 -20.89 24.65 66.85
CA LYS A 143 -21.90 24.51 67.92
C LYS A 143 -21.28 24.00 69.22
N THR A 144 -20.51 22.91 69.16
CA THR A 144 -19.84 22.34 70.33
C THR A 144 -18.89 23.34 70.99
N LEU A 145 -18.15 24.11 70.21
CA LEU A 145 -17.20 25.10 70.72
C LEU A 145 -17.93 26.27 71.42
N ARG A 146 -19.09 26.68 70.88
CA ARG A 146 -19.97 27.67 71.53
C ARG A 146 -20.52 27.16 72.86
N GLU A 147 -20.96 25.91 72.92
CA GLU A 147 -21.44 25.28 74.16
C GLU A 147 -20.32 25.13 75.19
N LYS A 148 -19.13 24.69 74.77
CA LYS A 148 -17.94 24.63 75.60
C LYS A 148 -17.62 26.01 76.20
N SER A 149 -17.62 27.07 75.39
CA SER A 149 -17.36 28.44 75.87
C SER A 149 -18.38 28.87 76.94
N LYS A 150 -19.66 28.55 76.76
CA LYS A 150 -20.69 28.79 77.78
C LYS A 150 -20.43 28.01 79.07
N LEU A 151 -20.07 26.73 78.97
CA LEU A 151 -19.75 25.88 80.11
C LEU A 151 -18.52 26.38 80.87
N GLU A 152 -17.51 26.85 80.15
CA GLU A 152 -16.26 27.37 80.70
C GLU A 152 -16.47 28.72 81.39
N HIS A 153 -17.33 29.57 80.82
CA HIS A 153 -17.81 30.78 81.49
C HIS A 153 -18.60 30.46 82.77
N PHE A 154 -19.48 29.47 82.72
CA PHE A 154 -20.23 29.01 83.90
C PHE A 154 -19.31 28.41 84.98
N ARG A 155 -18.33 27.56 84.60
CA ARG A 155 -17.28 27.05 85.50
C ARG A 155 -16.54 28.21 86.16
N THR A 156 -16.17 29.24 85.40
CA THR A 156 -15.49 30.43 85.93
C THR A 156 -16.36 31.20 86.92
N GLN A 157 -17.66 31.35 86.64
CA GLN A 157 -18.61 31.98 87.56
C GLN A 157 -18.80 31.17 88.85
N ILE A 158 -18.95 29.84 88.74
CA ILE A 158 -19.04 28.96 89.92
C ILE A 158 -17.78 29.08 90.76
N ILE A 159 -16.59 28.95 90.17
CA ILE A 159 -15.31 29.03 90.91
C ILE A 159 -15.19 30.39 91.62
N LYS A 160 -15.56 31.50 90.94
CA LYS A 160 -15.59 32.83 91.58
C LYS A 160 -16.57 32.91 92.75
N ALA A 161 -17.75 32.31 92.61
CA ALA A 161 -18.80 32.32 93.64
C ALA A 161 -18.48 31.40 94.83
N THR A 162 -17.78 30.29 94.60
CA THR A 162 -17.49 29.29 95.64
C THR A 162 -16.16 29.51 96.36
N TYR A 163 -15.16 30.14 95.72
CA TYR A 163 -13.80 30.23 96.30
C TYR A 163 -13.27 31.65 96.55
N GLY A 164 -13.97 32.72 96.14
CA GLY A 164 -13.40 34.07 96.19
C GLY A 164 -12.11 34.17 95.38
N GLN A 165 -11.47 35.34 95.35
CA GLN A 165 -10.32 35.58 94.45
C GLN A 165 -9.08 34.76 94.85
N VAL A 166 -8.99 33.51 94.39
CA VAL A 166 -7.81 32.65 94.57
C VAL A 166 -7.41 31.97 93.26
N LYS A 167 -6.09 32.01 93.05
CA LYS A 167 -5.25 31.51 91.95
C LYS A 167 -5.70 30.14 91.40
N PRO A 168 -5.66 29.91 90.06
CA PRO A 168 -6.12 28.64 89.49
C PRO A 168 -5.14 27.49 89.77
N PHE A 169 -5.66 26.39 90.31
CA PHE A 169 -4.97 25.10 90.37
C PHE A 169 -5.07 24.37 89.02
N LEU A 170 -3.95 23.75 88.65
CA LEU A 170 -3.70 23.05 87.40
C LEU A 170 -4.66 21.87 87.18
N ASP A 171 -5.55 22.00 86.20
CA ASP A 171 -5.83 20.89 85.29
C ASP A 171 -4.50 20.53 84.61
N ARG A 172 -4.29 19.27 84.22
CA ARG A 172 -3.17 18.87 83.35
C ARG A 172 -3.37 19.53 81.98
N SER A 173 -3.10 20.83 81.90
CA SER A 173 -3.17 21.62 80.71
C SER A 173 -2.12 21.07 79.78
N ILE A 174 -2.54 20.68 78.58
CA ILE A 174 -1.62 20.59 77.45
C ILE A 174 -0.95 21.96 77.40
N THR A 175 0.32 22.00 77.81
CA THR A 175 1.10 23.22 77.75
C THR A 175 1.14 23.69 76.31
N ASP A 176 1.06 24.99 76.07
CA ASP A 176 1.14 25.56 74.71
C ASP A 176 2.35 25.02 73.95
N GLN A 177 3.44 24.71 74.66
CA GLN A 177 4.61 24.02 74.13
C GLN A 177 4.31 22.65 73.48
N GLN A 178 3.51 21.80 74.12
CA GLN A 178 3.13 20.48 73.59
C GLN A 178 2.17 20.59 72.41
N LEU A 179 1.34 21.63 72.39
CA LEU A 179 0.45 21.91 71.26
C LEU A 179 1.26 22.39 70.05
N ILE A 180 2.19 23.32 70.28
CA ILE A 180 3.12 23.82 69.26
C ILE A 180 3.93 22.67 68.68
N GLU A 181 4.51 21.81 69.52
CA GLU A 181 5.30 20.66 69.08
C GLU A 181 4.50 19.69 68.21
N LYS A 182 3.24 19.41 68.56
CA LYS A 182 2.35 18.59 67.70
C LYS A 182 1.99 19.27 66.39
N ILE A 183 1.74 20.58 66.40
CA ILE A 183 1.45 21.34 65.17
C ILE A 183 2.68 21.34 64.26
N THR A 184 3.87 21.55 64.82
CA THR A 184 5.14 21.48 64.09
C THR A 184 5.35 20.09 63.49
N GLN A 185 5.14 19.03 64.26
CA GLN A 185 5.27 17.64 63.76
C GLN A 185 4.30 17.36 62.61
N VAL A 186 3.02 17.71 62.75
CA VAL A 186 2.02 17.51 61.68
C VAL A 186 2.35 18.34 60.43
N THR A 187 2.91 19.53 60.61
CA THR A 187 3.32 20.39 59.50
C THR A 187 4.52 19.78 58.76
N GLU A 188 5.50 19.28 59.50
CA GLU A 188 6.68 18.61 58.95
C GLU A 188 6.31 17.31 58.23
N ASP A 189 5.45 16.49 58.83
CA ASP A 189 4.92 15.27 58.21
C ASP A 189 4.13 15.58 56.93
N SER A 190 3.33 16.65 56.93
CA SER A 190 2.57 17.11 55.75
C SER A 190 3.51 17.53 54.62
N ILE A 191 4.57 18.30 54.93
CA ILE A 191 5.59 18.70 53.95
C ILE A 191 6.30 17.46 53.38
N ASN A 192 6.69 16.51 54.23
CA ASN A 192 7.35 15.27 53.82
C ASN A 192 6.44 14.42 52.91
N LEU A 193 5.16 14.28 53.26
CA LEU A 193 4.17 13.58 52.44
C LEU A 193 3.96 14.25 51.07
N GLN A 194 3.90 15.59 51.02
CA GLN A 194 3.80 16.32 49.75
C GLN A 194 5.04 16.12 48.89
N GLN A 195 6.23 16.13 49.48
CA GLN A 195 7.48 15.88 48.77
C GLN A 195 7.54 14.44 48.23
N LYS A 196 7.14 13.45 49.04
CA LYS A 196 7.07 12.05 48.61
C LYS A 196 6.06 11.86 47.48
N LYS A 197 4.89 12.51 47.55
CA LYS A 197 3.88 12.53 46.47
C LYS A 197 4.45 13.11 45.17
N TRP A 198 5.16 14.24 45.24
CA TRP A 198 5.80 14.86 44.08
C TRP A 198 6.82 13.93 43.42
N THR A 199 7.64 13.26 44.23
CA THR A 199 8.70 12.35 43.76
C THR A 199 8.11 11.14 43.03
N LEU A 200 7.09 10.50 43.62
CA LEU A 200 6.38 9.38 43.01
C LEU A 200 5.67 9.78 41.71
N GLN A 201 5.07 10.98 41.67
CA GLN A 201 4.41 11.47 40.47
C GLN A 201 5.41 11.68 39.32
N LYS A 202 6.60 12.19 39.61
CA LYS A 202 7.68 12.35 38.62
C LYS A 202 8.19 11.00 38.11
N GLU A 203 8.38 10.02 39.00
CA GLU A 203 8.75 8.65 38.61
C GLU A 203 7.68 7.98 37.73
N THR A 204 6.40 8.17 38.07
CA THR A 204 5.28 7.63 37.30
C THR A 204 5.27 8.19 35.88
N GLN A 205 5.48 9.51 35.74
CA GLN A 205 5.56 10.17 34.43
C GLN A 205 6.77 9.71 33.60
N LEU A 206 7.92 9.49 34.25
CA LEU A 206 9.10 8.95 33.58
C LEU A 206 8.85 7.51 33.10
N HIS A 207 8.19 6.69 33.93
CA HIS A 207 7.85 5.32 33.57
C HIS A 207 6.80 5.27 32.45
N SER A 208 5.81 6.17 32.43
CA SER A 208 4.84 6.24 31.34
C SER A 208 5.52 6.62 30.03
N SER A 209 6.39 7.63 30.05
CA SER A 209 7.18 8.04 28.87
C SER A 209 8.07 6.91 28.34
N LYS A 210 8.80 6.20 29.20
CA LYS A 210 9.61 5.04 28.80
C LYS A 210 8.78 3.90 28.23
N ARG A 211 7.58 3.65 28.79
CA ARG A 211 6.67 2.60 28.30
C ARG A 211 6.12 2.94 26.92
N GLU A 212 5.80 4.21 26.69
CA GLU A 212 5.33 4.72 25.40
C GLU A 212 6.42 4.56 24.34
N GLU A 213 7.66 4.94 24.63
CA GLU A 213 8.81 4.75 23.74
C GLU A 213 9.04 3.27 23.36
N ILE A 214 8.93 2.34 24.32
CA ILE A 214 9.04 0.90 24.04
C ILE A 214 7.90 0.45 23.13
N THR A 215 6.68 0.94 23.35
CA THR A 215 5.50 0.59 22.55
C THR A 215 5.67 1.06 21.10
N GLU A 216 6.11 2.30 20.90
CA GLU A 216 6.39 2.86 19.58
C GLU A 216 7.48 2.07 18.83
N ASN A 217 8.55 1.67 19.53
CA ASN A 217 9.60 0.86 18.94
C ASN A 217 9.11 -0.54 18.52
N ILE A 218 8.23 -1.16 19.33
CA ILE A 218 7.60 -2.44 18.97
C ILE A 218 6.71 -2.29 17.73
N GLU A 219 5.94 -1.20 17.62
CA GLU A 219 5.11 -0.93 16.45
C GLU A 219 5.94 -0.72 15.17
N LYS A 220 7.04 0.05 15.26
CA LYS A 220 7.98 0.23 14.14
C LYS A 220 8.57 -1.11 13.68
N LEU A 221 9.03 -1.93 14.62
CA LEU A 221 9.57 -3.26 14.32
C LEU A 221 8.51 -4.14 13.66
N LYS A 222 7.27 -4.12 14.17
CA LYS A 222 6.15 -4.89 13.63
C LYS A 222 5.83 -4.49 12.18
N THR A 223 5.73 -3.20 11.88
CA THR A 223 5.46 -2.72 10.52
C THR A 223 6.56 -3.15 9.54
N SER A 224 7.83 -3.09 9.95
CA SER A 224 8.94 -3.56 9.12
C SER A 224 8.88 -5.08 8.87
N LEU A 225 8.47 -5.85 9.87
CA LEU A 225 8.26 -7.29 9.74
C LEU A 225 7.07 -7.62 8.83
N ASP A 226 5.97 -6.88 8.93
CA ASP A 226 4.80 -7.03 8.07
C ASP A 226 5.16 -6.77 6.60
N ASN A 227 6.04 -5.81 6.30
CA ASN A 227 6.57 -5.58 4.96
C ASN A 227 7.41 -6.77 4.44
N CYS A 228 8.30 -7.31 5.28
CA CYS A 228 9.06 -8.53 4.95
C CYS A 228 8.12 -9.71 4.67
N GLN A 229 7.08 -9.87 5.49
CA GLN A 229 6.08 -10.93 5.32
C GLN A 229 5.24 -10.73 4.05
N ALA A 230 4.85 -9.50 3.73
CA ALA A 230 4.10 -9.17 2.52
C ALA A 230 4.94 -9.47 1.27
N CYS A 231 6.23 -9.12 1.30
CA CYS A 231 7.19 -9.49 0.28
C CYS A 231 7.14 -11.00 0.04
N MET A 232 7.31 -11.81 1.09
CA MET A 232 7.31 -13.28 0.98
C MET A 232 5.97 -13.91 0.53
N LYS A 233 4.84 -13.26 0.78
CA LYS A 233 3.50 -13.74 0.38
C LYS A 233 3.21 -13.45 -1.08
N MET A 234 3.70 -12.33 -1.59
CA MET A 234 3.70 -12.05 -3.02
C MET A 234 4.85 -12.85 -3.66
N SER A 235 4.85 -13.03 -4.99
CA SER A 235 5.96 -13.70 -5.67
C SER A 235 7.25 -12.86 -5.55
N CYS A 236 7.95 -12.98 -4.43
CA CYS A 236 9.20 -12.28 -4.16
C CYS A 236 10.38 -12.97 -4.83
N CYS A 237 11.34 -12.17 -5.31
CA CYS A 237 12.68 -12.64 -5.57
C CYS A 237 13.62 -12.31 -4.40
N SER A 238 14.75 -13.00 -4.30
CA SER A 238 15.78 -12.79 -3.27
C SER A 238 16.19 -11.32 -3.15
N LYS A 239 16.25 -10.60 -4.27
CA LYS A 239 16.61 -9.17 -4.30
C LYS A 239 15.61 -8.30 -3.55
N ASP A 240 14.32 -8.61 -3.61
CA ASP A 240 13.29 -7.80 -2.96
C ASP A 240 13.22 -8.08 -1.47
N LEU A 241 13.30 -9.37 -1.08
CA LEU A 241 13.38 -9.73 0.34
C LEU A 241 14.66 -9.16 0.98
N LYS A 242 15.78 -9.16 0.26
CA LYS A 242 17.05 -8.58 0.73
C LYS A 242 16.94 -7.08 1.03
N LYS A 243 16.27 -6.31 0.17
CA LYS A 243 16.02 -4.87 0.41
C LYS A 243 15.24 -4.66 1.72
N GLU A 244 14.19 -5.45 1.94
CA GLU A 244 13.38 -5.33 3.16
C GLU A 244 14.15 -5.75 4.42
N VAL A 245 15.01 -6.78 4.32
CA VAL A 245 15.91 -7.19 5.40
C VAL A 245 16.94 -6.10 5.72
N ASP A 246 17.51 -5.44 4.72
CA ASP A 246 18.44 -4.32 4.91
C ASP A 246 17.75 -3.13 5.61
N VAL A 247 16.49 -2.86 5.25
CA VAL A 247 15.65 -1.85 5.92
C VAL A 247 15.44 -2.23 7.39
N LEU A 248 15.05 -3.47 7.67
CA LEU A 248 14.86 -3.97 9.03
C LEU A 248 16.16 -3.88 9.85
N GLN A 249 17.32 -4.14 9.24
CA GLN A 249 18.62 -4.03 9.92
C GLN A 249 19.01 -2.57 10.23
N SER A 250 18.62 -1.63 9.36
CA SER A 250 18.87 -0.19 9.57
C SER A 250 17.92 0.47 10.57
N LEU A 251 16.84 -0.21 10.96
CA LEU A 251 15.83 0.32 11.86
C LEU A 251 16.40 0.53 13.27
N GLN A 252 16.35 1.77 13.75
CA GLN A 252 16.74 2.08 15.13
C GLN A 252 15.63 1.68 16.09
N VAL A 253 15.93 0.76 17.01
CA VAL A 253 15.05 0.35 18.10
C VAL A 253 15.76 0.51 19.44
N SER A 254 14.98 0.71 20.51
CA SER A 254 15.54 0.80 21.87
C SER A 254 16.17 -0.52 22.33
N PRO A 255 17.12 -0.50 23.29
CA PRO A 255 17.79 -1.69 23.78
C PRO A 255 16.87 -2.85 24.19
N PRO A 256 15.70 -2.64 24.85
CA PRO A 256 14.78 -3.72 25.20
C PRO A 256 14.19 -4.48 24.00
N VAL A 257 14.12 -3.83 22.83
CA VAL A 257 13.50 -4.37 21.61
C VAL A 257 14.57 -4.92 20.64
N SER A 258 15.82 -4.50 20.78
CA SER A 258 16.94 -4.93 19.93
C SER A 258 17.13 -6.44 19.84
N GLY A 259 16.95 -7.17 20.95
CA GLY A 259 17.05 -8.63 20.95
C GLY A 259 15.98 -9.31 20.09
N LEU A 260 14.78 -8.72 19.99
CA LEU A 260 13.71 -9.22 19.13
C LEU A 260 13.99 -8.91 17.66
N GLN A 261 14.53 -7.73 17.37
CA GLN A 261 14.96 -7.36 16.02
C GLN A 261 16.05 -8.30 15.51
N GLU A 262 17.06 -8.64 16.33
CA GLU A 262 18.12 -9.55 15.91
C GLU A 262 17.58 -10.96 15.64
N ALA A 263 16.72 -11.49 16.54
CA ALA A 263 16.09 -12.79 16.32
C ALA A 263 15.25 -12.84 15.03
N ALA A 264 14.54 -11.75 14.72
CA ALA A 264 13.81 -11.61 13.47
C ALA A 264 14.73 -11.56 12.24
N LEU A 265 15.82 -10.80 12.32
CA LEU A 265 16.82 -10.72 11.26
C LEU A 265 17.46 -12.08 10.99
N ASP A 266 17.78 -12.85 12.01
CA ASP A 266 18.37 -14.19 11.85
C ASP A 266 17.42 -15.15 11.11
N ILE A 267 16.13 -15.13 11.46
CA ILE A 267 15.11 -15.93 10.77
C ILE A 267 14.99 -15.49 9.30
N LEU A 268 14.93 -14.19 9.04
CA LEU A 268 14.78 -13.66 7.68
C LEU A 268 16.03 -13.88 6.82
N ARG A 269 17.23 -13.78 7.40
CA ARG A 269 18.50 -14.11 6.74
C ARG A 269 18.55 -15.58 6.33
N LEU A 270 18.07 -16.48 7.20
CA LEU A 270 17.94 -17.89 6.86
C LEU A 270 16.93 -18.08 5.72
N ALA A 271 15.74 -17.48 5.81
CA ALA A 271 14.75 -17.57 4.74
C ALA A 271 15.29 -17.03 3.39
N LEU A 272 16.04 -15.93 3.43
CA LEU A 272 16.69 -15.34 2.26
C LEU A 272 17.74 -16.27 1.66
N SER A 273 18.57 -16.94 2.47
CA SER A 273 19.57 -17.88 1.93
C SER A 273 18.91 -19.06 1.22
N TRP A 274 17.82 -19.60 1.79
CA TRP A 274 17.03 -20.65 1.14
C TRP A 274 16.44 -20.19 -0.19
N LEU A 275 15.95 -18.95 -0.25
CA LEU A 275 15.42 -18.37 -1.48
C LEU A 275 16.53 -18.19 -2.53
N GLU A 276 17.66 -17.60 -2.17
CA GLU A 276 18.83 -17.40 -3.06
C GLU A 276 19.35 -18.74 -3.63
N ASP A 277 19.44 -19.79 -2.81
CA ASP A 277 19.87 -21.12 -3.25
C ASP A 277 18.85 -21.77 -4.20
N THR A 278 17.56 -21.62 -3.92
CA THR A 278 16.48 -22.14 -4.77
C THR A 278 16.44 -21.42 -6.13
N GLU A 279 16.59 -20.10 -6.14
CA GLU A 279 16.68 -19.32 -7.38
C GLU A 279 17.88 -19.72 -8.23
N ARG A 280 19.04 -19.98 -7.59
CA ARG A 280 20.25 -20.45 -8.28
C ARG A 280 20.02 -21.82 -8.92
N LEU A 281 19.46 -22.77 -8.18
CA LEU A 281 19.13 -24.11 -8.70
C LEU A 281 18.15 -24.05 -9.87
N LEU A 282 17.13 -23.20 -9.80
CA LEU A 282 16.17 -23.00 -10.89
C LEU A 282 16.86 -22.39 -12.12
N GLY A 283 17.77 -21.44 -11.92
CA GLY A 283 18.62 -20.89 -12.97
C GLY A 283 19.50 -21.94 -13.64
N ASP A 284 20.11 -22.84 -12.86
CA ASP A 284 20.96 -23.94 -13.36
C ASP A 284 20.18 -24.93 -14.24
N VAL A 285 18.87 -25.10 -14.00
CA VAL A 285 17.96 -25.94 -14.80
C VAL A 285 17.33 -25.15 -15.97
N GLY A 286 17.66 -23.86 -16.12
CA GLY A 286 17.22 -23.01 -17.23
C GLY A 286 15.86 -22.32 -17.03
N ILE A 287 15.33 -22.32 -15.80
CA ILE A 287 14.09 -21.61 -15.47
C ILE A 287 14.45 -20.16 -15.09
N GLN A 288 14.17 -19.21 -15.98
CA GLN A 288 14.35 -17.80 -15.67
C GLN A 288 13.22 -17.31 -14.76
N LEU A 289 13.59 -16.93 -13.54
CA LEU A 289 12.71 -16.21 -12.64
C LEU A 289 12.74 -14.73 -13.04
N SER A 290 11.64 -14.24 -13.60
CA SER A 290 11.51 -12.85 -14.02
C SER A 290 11.79 -11.93 -12.83
N SER A 291 12.90 -11.19 -12.87
CA SER A 291 13.09 -10.03 -12.02
C SER A 291 12.05 -9.01 -12.44
N SER A 292 11.02 -8.86 -11.62
CA SER A 292 9.84 -8.01 -11.81
C SER A 292 10.14 -6.68 -12.52
N ASP A 293 9.84 -6.63 -13.82
CA ASP A 293 9.33 -5.43 -14.51
C ASP A 293 8.60 -5.72 -15.84
N ALA A 294 8.49 -6.99 -16.26
CA ALA A 294 7.60 -7.39 -17.35
C ALA A 294 7.11 -8.83 -17.13
N GLY A 295 5.82 -9.00 -16.84
CA GLY A 295 5.20 -10.29 -16.54
C GLY A 295 4.03 -10.60 -17.46
N ASP A 296 4.30 -10.89 -18.73
CA ASP A 296 3.36 -11.57 -19.63
C ASP A 296 3.55 -13.09 -19.46
N TRP A 297 2.64 -13.74 -18.74
CA TRP A 297 2.67 -15.19 -18.48
C TRP A 297 2.12 -16.01 -19.67
N ARG A 298 2.48 -15.68 -20.91
CA ARG A 298 2.11 -16.47 -22.09
C ARG A 298 3.28 -17.28 -22.61
N SER A 299 3.65 -18.35 -21.91
CA SER A 299 4.45 -19.44 -22.49
C SER A 299 4.34 -20.73 -21.67
N PHE A 300 3.15 -21.33 -21.66
CA PHE A 300 3.03 -22.78 -21.51
C PHE A 300 2.22 -23.30 -22.71
N PRO A 301 2.75 -24.25 -23.50
CA PRO A 301 1.96 -24.90 -24.54
C PRO A 301 0.94 -25.87 -23.91
N PRO A 302 -0.22 -26.10 -24.54
CA PRO A 302 -1.20 -27.03 -24.01
C PRO A 302 -0.66 -28.45 -24.11
N VAL A 303 -0.69 -29.16 -22.97
CA VAL A 303 -0.54 -30.62 -22.96
C VAL A 303 -1.75 -31.20 -23.67
N VAL A 304 -1.51 -31.76 -24.85
CA VAL A 304 -2.48 -32.55 -25.61
C VAL A 304 -2.69 -33.86 -24.84
N ALA A 305 -3.92 -34.11 -24.42
CA ALA A 305 -4.38 -35.40 -23.92
C ALA A 305 -4.74 -36.34 -25.08
#